data_AF-A0AAV0Y578-F1
#
_entry.id   AF-A0AAV0Y578-F1
#
_cell.length_a   1.000
_cell.length_b   1.000
_cell.length_c   1.000
_cell.angle_alpha   90.00
_cell.angle_beta   90.00
_cell.angle_gamma   90.00
#
_symmetry.space_group_name_H-M   'P 1'
#
loop_
_entity.id
_entity.type
_entity.pdbx_description
1 polymer ?
#
loop_
_entity_poly.entity_id
_entity_poly.type
_entity_poly.pdbx_seq_one_letter_code
_entity_poly.pdbx_strand_id
1 'polypeptide(L)'
;MNEEVVTCRNIKLIDIGPCNIHIIHNGFLKGVFKLGEDASQLIVAVYYYFNGWPTRWEEFTRILEKLDLPILHFIKHVPSRWLTIYNSSKRLIENWTAVEKYFLDFIPKEKSSLLSTNSYKKIREALITPNMKCEVLFLQSSSQIFTNYTGNMQKRRASCAYYVQ
;
A
#
# COMPACT_ATOMS: atom_id res chain seq x y z
N MET A 1 -18.39 -29.78 -1.35
CA MET A 1 -17.56 -29.45 -0.16
C MET A 1 -18.17 -29.89 1.16
N ASN A 2 -19.29 -29.33 1.67
CA ASN A 2 -19.81 -29.75 2.99
C ASN A 2 -20.33 -31.20 2.97
N GLU A 3 -21.03 -31.58 1.90
CA GLU A 3 -21.51 -32.96 1.69
C GLU A 3 -20.36 -33.98 1.64
N GLU A 4 -19.26 -33.65 0.95
CA GLU A 4 -18.06 -34.51 0.89
C GLU A 4 -17.38 -34.67 2.26
N VAL A 5 -17.33 -33.61 3.07
CA VAL A 5 -16.75 -33.66 4.43
C VAL A 5 -17.63 -34.50 5.36
N VAL A 6 -18.95 -34.40 5.25
CA VAL A 6 -19.90 -35.25 6.00
C VAL A 6 -19.68 -36.71 5.65
N THR A 7 -19.55 -37.04 4.36
CA THR A 7 -19.32 -38.41 3.90
C THR A 7 -17.99 -38.98 4.41
N CYS A 8 -16.91 -38.20 4.44
CA CYS A 8 -15.60 -38.69 4.87
C CYS A 8 -15.37 -38.69 6.39
N ARG A 9 -15.99 -37.78 7.13
CA ARG A 9 -15.67 -37.55 8.56
C ARG A 9 -16.86 -37.69 9.50
N ASN A 10 -18.07 -37.89 8.97
CA ASN A 10 -19.32 -37.92 9.73
C ASN A 10 -19.52 -36.67 10.62
N ILE A 11 -18.94 -35.53 10.20
CA ILE A 11 -19.03 -34.24 10.89
C ILE A 11 -19.48 -33.21 9.85
N LYS A 12 -20.49 -32.40 10.21
CA LYS A 12 -21.00 -31.31 9.37
C LYS A 12 -20.22 -30.03 9.63
N LEU A 13 -19.80 -29.34 8.57
CA LEU A 13 -19.26 -27.99 8.73
C LEU A 13 -20.39 -27.04 9.09
N ILE A 14 -20.15 -26.23 10.12
CA ILE A 14 -21.05 -25.16 10.53
C ILE A 14 -20.88 -23.99 9.56
N ASP A 15 -21.98 -23.55 8.96
CA ASP A 15 -22.00 -22.29 8.20
C ASP A 15 -22.03 -21.13 9.19
N ILE A 16 -20.90 -20.43 9.30
CA ILE A 16 -20.74 -19.25 10.16
C ILE A 16 -21.11 -17.94 9.44
N GLY A 17 -21.63 -18.02 8.21
CA GLY A 17 -21.95 -16.87 7.38
C GLY A 17 -20.71 -16.12 6.86
N PRO A 18 -20.91 -15.00 6.14
CA PRO A 18 -19.81 -14.22 5.59
C PRO A 18 -19.02 -13.52 6.70
N CYS A 19 -17.70 -13.59 6.60
CA CYS A 19 -16.81 -12.83 7.49
C CYS A 19 -17.02 -11.32 7.25
N ASN A 20 -17.48 -10.60 8.28
CA ASN A 20 -17.63 -9.14 8.25
C ASN A 20 -16.35 -8.39 7.83
N ILE A 21 -15.17 -8.92 8.14
CA ILE A 21 -13.89 -8.39 7.66
C ILE A 21 -13.79 -8.48 6.14
N HIS A 22 -14.25 -9.57 5.51
CA HIS A 22 -14.23 -9.70 4.05
C HIS A 22 -15.16 -8.69 3.36
N ILE A 23 -16.34 -8.43 3.93
CA ILE A 23 -17.27 -7.44 3.39
C ILE A 23 -16.61 -6.05 3.36
N ILE A 24 -16.02 -5.64 4.49
CA ILE A 24 -15.36 -4.33 4.62
C ILE A 24 -14.11 -4.25 3.75
N HIS A 25 -13.30 -5.30 3.72
CA HIS A 25 -12.12 -5.40 2.86
C HIS A 25 -12.49 -5.18 1.38
N ASN A 26 -13.51 -5.89 0.90
CA ASN A 26 -13.93 -5.78 -0.49
C ASN A 26 -14.53 -4.41 -0.79
N GLY A 27 -15.31 -3.85 0.14
CA GLY A 27 -15.82 -2.48 0.03
C GLY A 27 -14.68 -1.44 -0.07
N PHE A 28 -13.66 -1.55 0.77
CA PHE A 28 -12.49 -0.69 0.70
C PHE A 28 -11.73 -0.84 -0.61
N LEU A 29 -11.44 -2.07 -1.06
CA LEU A 29 -10.75 -2.29 -2.33
C LEU A 29 -11.54 -1.73 -3.52
N LYS A 30 -12.87 -1.82 -3.50
CA LYS A 30 -13.72 -1.16 -4.51
C LYS A 30 -13.64 0.36 -4.45
N GLY A 31 -13.53 0.94 -3.26
CA GLY A 31 -13.28 2.36 -3.06
C GLY A 31 -11.92 2.80 -3.61
N VAL A 32 -10.85 2.06 -3.28
CA VAL A 32 -9.50 2.30 -3.82
C VAL A 32 -9.51 2.22 -5.33
N PHE A 33 -10.10 1.17 -5.91
CA PHE A 33 -10.21 1.00 -7.36
C PHE A 33 -10.86 2.21 -8.05
N LYS A 34 -11.80 2.90 -7.37
CA LYS A 34 -12.51 4.03 -7.95
C LYS A 34 -11.84 5.39 -7.71
N LEU A 35 -11.16 5.56 -6.58
CA LEU A 35 -10.74 6.88 -6.07
C LEU A 35 -9.25 7.01 -5.74
N GLY A 36 -8.47 5.93 -5.75
CA GLY A 36 -7.05 5.95 -5.40
C GLY A 36 -6.24 4.85 -6.07
N GLU A 37 -6.72 4.34 -7.20
CA GLU A 37 -6.02 3.32 -7.98
C GLU A 37 -4.66 3.85 -8.44
N ASP A 38 -4.61 5.07 -8.97
CA ASP A 38 -3.37 5.68 -9.47
C ASP A 38 -2.38 5.95 -8.34
N ALA A 39 -2.85 6.46 -7.19
CA ALA A 39 -2.02 6.61 -5.99
C ALA A 39 -1.50 5.25 -5.46
N SER A 40 -2.31 4.20 -5.49
CA SER A 40 -1.89 2.84 -5.13
C SER A 40 -0.80 2.33 -6.07
N GLN A 41 -0.97 2.55 -7.37
CA GLN A 41 0.02 2.19 -8.40
C GLN A 41 1.31 3.00 -8.25
N LEU A 42 1.25 4.29 -7.90
CA LEU A 42 2.43 5.11 -7.62
C LEU A 42 3.22 4.56 -6.43
N ILE A 43 2.55 4.23 -5.33
CA ILE A 43 3.20 3.63 -4.14
C ILE A 43 3.96 2.35 -4.52
N VAL A 44 3.32 1.48 -5.30
CA VAL A 44 3.93 0.24 -5.80
C VAL A 44 5.12 0.54 -6.71
N ALA A 45 4.96 1.47 -7.66
CA ALA A 45 6.00 1.81 -8.62
C ALA A 45 7.25 2.39 -7.94
N VAL A 46 7.07 3.30 -6.97
CA VAL A 46 8.18 3.88 -6.19
C VAL A 46 8.93 2.80 -5.42
N TYR A 47 8.22 1.89 -4.73
CA TYR A 47 8.87 0.79 -4.03
C TYR A 47 9.72 -0.06 -4.99
N TYR A 48 9.16 -0.49 -6.12
CA TYR A 48 9.88 -1.34 -7.07
C TYR A 48 10.98 -0.62 -7.84
N TYR A 49 10.93 0.71 -7.94
CA TYR A 49 12.01 1.49 -8.54
C TYR A 49 13.31 1.38 -7.74
N PHE A 50 13.22 1.38 -6.41
CA PHE A 50 14.38 1.25 -5.51
C PHE A 50 14.69 -0.20 -5.12
N ASN A 51 13.69 -1.08 -5.11
CA ASN A 51 13.88 -2.47 -4.71
C ASN A 51 14.86 -3.21 -5.62
N GLY A 52 15.95 -3.73 -5.06
CA GLY A 52 17.00 -4.45 -5.79
C GLY A 52 18.01 -3.54 -6.50
N TRP A 53 17.96 -2.22 -6.27
CA TRP A 53 18.89 -1.25 -6.88
C TRP A 53 19.57 -0.38 -5.81
N PRO A 54 20.59 -0.88 -5.10
CA PRO A 54 21.27 -0.15 -4.04
C PRO A 54 21.79 1.23 -4.46
N THR A 55 22.33 1.34 -5.68
CA THR A 55 22.84 2.61 -6.21
C THR A 55 21.76 3.69 -6.30
N ARG A 56 20.52 3.34 -6.70
CA ARG A 56 19.40 4.29 -6.73
C ARG A 56 19.04 4.75 -5.32
N TRP A 57 19.13 3.84 -4.36
CA TRP A 57 18.85 4.15 -2.96
C TRP A 57 19.93 5.05 -2.34
N GLU A 58 21.21 4.82 -2.64
CA GLU A 58 22.30 5.70 -2.20
C GLU A 58 22.14 7.11 -2.77
N GLU A 59 21.78 7.22 -4.05
CA GLU A 59 21.50 8.52 -4.69
C GLU A 59 20.32 9.24 -4.05
N PHE A 60 19.24 8.51 -3.77
CA PHE A 60 18.08 9.04 -3.05
C PHE A 60 18.41 9.46 -1.62
N THR A 61 19.24 8.69 -0.91
CA THR A 61 19.71 8.99 0.44
C THR A 61 20.45 10.33 0.49
N ARG A 62 21.32 10.60 -0.49
CA ARG A 62 21.98 11.92 -0.60
C ARG A 62 20.99 13.07 -0.77
N ILE A 63 19.83 12.83 -1.39
CA ILE A 63 18.77 13.84 -1.50
C ILE A 63 18.05 14.01 -0.16
N LEU A 64 17.76 12.93 0.56
CA LEU A 64 17.16 12.98 1.90
C LEU A 64 18.05 13.78 2.87
N GLU A 65 19.36 13.49 2.90
CA GLU A 65 20.34 14.21 3.72
C GLU A 65 20.38 15.71 3.37
N LYS A 66 20.38 16.05 2.08
CA LYS A 66 20.34 17.46 1.63
C LYS A 66 19.05 18.20 2.01
N LEU A 67 17.97 17.48 2.26
CA LEU A 67 16.67 18.02 2.66
C LEU A 67 16.43 17.92 4.17
N ASP A 68 17.40 17.42 4.94
CA ASP A 68 17.29 17.13 6.38
C ASP A 68 16.07 16.24 6.70
N LEU A 69 15.82 15.24 5.84
CA LEU A 69 14.74 14.28 6.01
C LEU A 69 15.23 12.95 6.60
N PRO A 70 14.43 12.27 7.43
CA PRO A 70 14.78 10.95 7.96
C PRO A 70 15.02 9.92 6.85
N ILE A 71 16.09 9.11 7.00
CA ILE A 71 16.41 8.04 6.05
C ILE A 71 15.50 6.84 6.30
N LEU A 72 14.37 6.82 5.59
CA LEU A 72 13.30 5.85 5.77
C LEU A 72 12.96 5.12 4.46
N HIS A 73 13.29 3.82 4.38
CA HIS A 73 13.02 2.99 3.20
C HIS A 73 11.54 2.90 2.81
N PHE A 74 11.22 2.82 1.52
CA PHE A 74 9.84 2.57 1.09
C PHE A 74 9.33 1.21 1.55
N ILE A 75 8.03 1.16 1.88
CA ILE A 75 7.35 -0.07 2.33
C ILE A 75 6.62 -0.67 1.15
N LYS A 76 6.70 -2.00 1.01
CA LYS A 76 6.00 -2.74 -0.05
C LYS A 76 4.49 -2.70 0.18
N HIS A 77 3.76 -2.16 -0.79
CA HIS A 77 2.32 -2.33 -0.88
C HIS A 77 1.97 -3.55 -1.77
N VAL A 78 1.00 -4.35 -1.32
CA VAL A 78 0.37 -5.40 -2.13
C VAL A 78 -1.07 -4.96 -2.42
N PRO A 79 -1.44 -4.65 -3.68
CA PRO A 79 -2.76 -4.09 -4.01
C PRO A 79 -3.95 -4.96 -3.57
N SER A 80 -3.79 -6.28 -3.56
CA SER A 80 -4.84 -7.20 -3.07
C SER A 80 -5.00 -7.22 -1.55
N ARG A 81 -4.13 -6.52 -0.80
CA ARG A 81 -4.12 -6.50 0.67
C ARG A 81 -4.05 -5.07 1.21
N TRP A 82 -5.21 -4.57 1.60
CA TRP A 82 -5.36 -3.23 2.15
C TRP A 82 -4.48 -2.91 3.38
N LEU A 83 -4.07 -3.92 4.18
CA LEU A 83 -3.31 -3.72 5.42
C LEU A 83 -1.95 -3.05 5.19
N THR A 84 -1.39 -3.21 3.99
CA THR A 84 -0.08 -2.65 3.65
C THR A 84 -0.17 -1.21 3.13
N ILE A 85 -1.36 -0.75 2.72
CA ILE A 85 -1.53 0.54 2.04
C ILE A 85 -1.30 1.71 3.00
N TYR A 86 -1.71 1.59 4.27
CA TYR A 86 -1.56 2.64 5.27
C TYR A 86 -0.09 2.98 5.51
N ASN A 87 0.72 1.98 5.86
CA ASN A 87 2.14 2.20 6.14
C ASN A 87 2.90 2.65 4.87
N SER A 88 2.53 2.12 3.70
CA SER A 88 3.21 2.45 2.44
C SER A 88 2.87 3.86 1.95
N SER A 89 1.61 4.28 2.04
CA SER A 89 1.18 5.65 1.73
C SER A 89 1.77 6.66 2.71
N LYS A 90 1.74 6.38 4.03
CA LYS A 90 2.40 7.20 5.04
C LYS A 90 3.88 7.40 4.74
N ARG A 91 4.60 6.32 4.40
CA ARG A 91 6.03 6.39 4.04
C ARG A 91 6.30 7.18 2.77
N LEU A 92 5.40 7.11 1.78
CA LEU A 92 5.50 7.93 0.58
C LEU A 92 5.29 9.42 0.90
N ILE A 93 4.32 9.75 1.76
CA ILE A 93 4.05 11.12 2.20
C ILE A 93 5.21 11.69 3.03
N GLU A 94 5.79 10.91 3.95
CA GLU A 94 6.98 11.30 4.74
C GLU A 94 8.16 11.68 3.83
N ASN A 95 8.30 11.01 2.68
CA ASN A 95 9.37 11.25 1.72
C ASN A 95 8.94 12.09 0.50
N TRP A 96 7.74 12.69 0.50
CA TRP A 96 7.13 13.27 -0.71
C TRP A 96 8.03 14.28 -1.40
N THR A 97 8.55 15.25 -0.64
CA THR A 97 9.44 16.31 -1.15
C THR A 97 10.72 15.73 -1.76
N ALA A 98 11.29 14.69 -1.15
CA ALA A 98 12.48 14.02 -1.68
C ALA A 98 12.16 13.22 -2.96
N VAL A 99 10.99 12.58 -3.02
CA VAL A 99 10.50 11.87 -4.21
C VAL A 99 10.32 12.85 -5.37
N GLU A 100 9.65 13.98 -5.16
CA GLU A 100 9.52 15.03 -6.18
C GLU A 100 10.89 15.50 -6.65
N LYS A 101 11.79 15.86 -5.73
CA LYS A 101 13.15 16.31 -6.08
C LYS A 101 13.95 15.24 -6.83
N TYR A 102 13.81 13.97 -6.47
CA TYR A 102 14.54 12.89 -7.12
C TYR A 102 14.04 12.65 -8.56
N PHE A 103 12.73 12.53 -8.74
CA PHE A 103 12.13 12.17 -10.03
C PHE A 103 11.91 13.36 -10.97
N LEU A 104 11.69 14.57 -10.45
CA LEU A 104 11.40 15.77 -11.25
C LEU A 104 12.63 16.65 -11.50
N ASP A 105 13.67 16.56 -10.67
CA ASP A 105 14.90 17.35 -10.83
C ASP A 105 16.14 16.49 -11.06
N PHE A 106 16.48 15.59 -10.12
CA PHE A 106 17.76 14.88 -10.13
C PHE A 106 17.90 13.96 -11.34
N ILE A 107 16.92 13.09 -11.60
CA ILE A 107 16.98 12.16 -12.73
C ILE A 107 17.09 12.90 -14.09
N PRO A 108 16.23 13.90 -14.41
CA PRO A 108 16.36 14.72 -15.61
C PRO A 108 17.75 15.32 -15.84
N LYS A 109 18.39 15.79 -14.76
CA LYS A 109 19.67 16.52 -14.83
C LYS A 109 20.87 15.57 -14.90
N GLU A 110 20.85 14.50 -14.10
CA GLU A 110 22.03 13.68 -13.83
C GLU A 110 21.96 12.27 -14.44
N LYS A 111 20.77 11.80 -14.86
CA LYS A 111 20.53 10.40 -15.25
C LYS A 111 19.73 10.28 -16.55
N SER A 112 20.28 10.84 -17.63
CA SER A 112 19.66 10.81 -18.97
C SER A 112 19.24 9.41 -19.44
N SER A 113 20.01 8.37 -19.11
CA SER A 113 19.72 6.98 -19.47
C SER A 113 18.44 6.43 -18.82
N LEU A 114 18.04 6.96 -17.65
CA LEU A 114 16.83 6.52 -16.95
C LEU A 114 15.55 7.14 -17.51
N LEU A 115 15.66 8.23 -18.29
CA LEU A 115 14.51 8.96 -18.84
C LEU A 115 13.67 8.13 -19.81
N SER A 116 14.30 7.18 -20.51
CA SER A 116 13.61 6.30 -21.44
C SER A 116 12.85 5.16 -20.75
N THR A 117 13.20 4.83 -19.50
CA THR A 117 12.66 3.67 -18.78
C THR A 117 11.19 3.84 -18.44
N ASN A 118 10.42 2.76 -18.57
CA ASN A 118 8.99 2.76 -18.29
C ASN A 118 8.69 3.05 -16.81
N SER A 119 9.54 2.55 -15.89
CA SER A 119 9.39 2.80 -14.46
C SER A 119 9.50 4.28 -14.11
N TYR A 120 10.49 4.97 -14.65
CA TYR A 120 10.66 6.41 -14.47
C TYR A 120 9.48 7.20 -15.04
N LYS A 121 9.08 6.91 -16.29
CA LYS A 121 7.99 7.62 -16.98
C LYS A 121 6.69 7.57 -16.18
N LYS A 122 6.30 6.37 -15.73
CA LYS A 122 5.10 6.16 -14.91
C LYS A 122 5.12 6.95 -13.61
N ILE A 123 6.24 6.91 -12.89
CA ILE A 123 6.37 7.64 -11.61
C ILE A 123 6.31 9.14 -11.86
N ARG A 124 7.05 9.64 -12.86
CA ARG A 124 7.06 11.06 -13.20
C ARG A 124 5.66 11.55 -13.61
N GLU A 125 4.96 10.82 -14.46
CA GLU A 125 3.61 11.15 -14.92
C GLU A 125 2.62 11.25 -13.76
N ALA A 126 2.68 10.30 -12.82
CA ALA A 126 1.90 10.36 -11.59
C ALA A 126 2.27 11.58 -10.74
N LEU A 127 3.56 11.87 -10.53
CA LEU A 127 4.00 12.99 -9.68
C LEU A 127 3.64 14.37 -10.22
N ILE A 128 3.61 14.56 -11.55
CA ILE A 128 3.19 15.84 -12.15
C ILE A 128 1.66 16.03 -12.16
N THR A 129 0.91 14.97 -11.87
CA THR A 129 -0.56 15.05 -11.83
C THR A 129 -0.98 15.87 -10.60
N PRO A 130 -1.71 17.00 -10.76
CA PRO A 130 -1.93 17.96 -9.68
C PRO A 130 -2.55 17.38 -8.40
N ASN A 131 -3.43 16.40 -8.54
CA ASN A 131 -4.18 15.82 -7.43
C ASN A 131 -3.53 14.55 -6.85
N MET A 132 -2.39 14.10 -7.38
CA MET A 132 -1.79 12.83 -6.98
C MET A 132 -1.45 12.80 -5.48
N LYS A 133 -0.90 13.89 -4.95
CA LYS A 133 -0.62 14.01 -3.52
C LYS A 133 -1.90 13.90 -2.68
N CYS A 134 -2.98 14.52 -3.15
CA CYS A 134 -4.28 14.45 -2.49
C CYS A 134 -4.85 13.03 -2.50
N GLU A 135 -4.70 12.29 -3.60
CA GLU A 135 -5.11 10.88 -3.67
C GLU A 135 -4.30 9.99 -2.71
N VAL A 136 -2.98 10.20 -2.61
CA VAL A 136 -2.15 9.46 -1.64
C VAL A 136 -2.57 9.77 -0.19
N LEU A 137 -2.85 11.04 0.12
CA LEU A 137 -3.37 11.45 1.43
C LEU A 137 -4.76 10.87 1.71
N PHE A 138 -5.63 10.79 0.70
CA PHE A 138 -6.93 10.12 0.79
C PHE A 138 -6.77 8.64 1.12
N LEU A 139 -5.86 7.94 0.44
CA LEU A 139 -5.55 6.54 0.74
C LEU A 139 -5.01 6.37 2.15
N GLN A 140 -4.08 7.22 2.59
CA GLN A 140 -3.52 7.17 3.94
C GLN A 140 -4.62 7.35 4.99
N SER A 141 -5.45 8.38 4.84
CA SER A 141 -6.50 8.72 5.80
C SER A 141 -7.58 7.64 5.86
N SER A 142 -8.04 7.17 4.69
CA SER A 142 -9.06 6.13 4.59
C SER A 142 -8.54 4.82 5.19
N SER A 143 -7.34 4.39 4.78
CA SER A 143 -6.77 3.11 5.24
C SER A 143 -6.48 3.09 6.74
N GLN A 144 -6.20 4.24 7.37
CA GLN A 144 -6.03 4.33 8.82
C GLN A 144 -7.31 3.95 9.58
N ILE A 145 -8.46 4.51 9.16
CA ILE A 145 -9.78 4.23 9.76
C ILE A 145 -10.05 2.72 9.73
N PHE A 146 -9.83 2.15 8.55
CA PHE A 146 -10.10 0.79 8.21
C PHE A 146 -9.15 -0.21 8.89
N THR A 147 -7.86 0.11 8.98
CA THR A 147 -6.85 -0.70 9.69
C THR A 147 -7.19 -0.79 11.18
N ASN A 148 -7.56 0.34 11.80
CA ASN A 148 -7.99 0.38 13.20
C ASN A 148 -9.23 -0.50 13.42
N TYR A 149 -10.21 -0.42 12.51
CA TYR A 149 -11.40 -1.26 12.57
C TYR A 149 -11.07 -2.75 12.56
N THR A 150 -10.23 -3.22 11.62
CA THR A 150 -9.86 -4.65 11.59
C THR A 150 -9.07 -5.10 12.79
N GLY A 151 -8.15 -4.26 13.30
CA GLY A 151 -7.40 -4.59 14.51
C GLY A 151 -8.33 -4.86 15.68
N ASN A 152 -9.38 -4.06 15.83
CA ASN A 152 -10.39 -4.26 16.88
C ASN A 152 -11.23 -5.52 16.66
N MET A 153 -11.66 -5.80 15.42
CA MET A 153 -12.47 -6.99 15.12
C MET A 153 -11.70 -8.30 15.27
N GLN A 154 -10.41 -8.29 14.93
CA GLN A 154 -9.53 -9.45 15.13
C GLN A 154 -9.21 -9.68 16.60
N LYS A 155 -8.99 -8.63 17.39
CA LYS A 155 -8.80 -8.73 18.85
C LYS A 155 -10.06 -9.25 19.55
N ARG A 156 -11.25 -8.81 19.17
CA ARG A 156 -12.52 -9.24 19.78
C ARG A 156 -12.91 -10.69 19.45
N ARG A 157 -12.38 -11.30 18.38
CA ARG A 157 -12.53 -12.74 18.15
C ARG A 157 -11.81 -13.60 19.19
N ALA A 158 -10.75 -13.11 19.83
CA ALA A 158 -10.12 -13.80 20.95
C ALA A 158 -11.04 -13.86 22.18
N SER A 159 -11.97 -12.92 22.32
CA SER A 159 -12.97 -12.87 23.40
C SER A 159 -14.19 -13.76 23.13
N CYS A 160 -14.56 -13.96 21.85
CA CYS A 160 -15.72 -14.77 21.46
C CYS A 160 -15.43 -16.27 21.37
N ALA A 161 -14.16 -16.70 21.42
CA ALA A 161 -13.80 -18.12 21.46
C ALA A 161 -14.11 -18.81 22.79
N TYR A 162 -14.58 -18.06 23.81
CA TYR A 162 -14.94 -18.58 25.14
C TYR A 162 -16.45 -18.73 25.38
N TYR A 163 -17.29 -18.51 24.36
CA TYR A 163 -18.71 -18.89 24.42
C TYR A 163 -18.95 -20.11 23.54
N VAL A 164 -18.44 -21.25 23.99
CA VAL A 164 -19.00 -22.56 23.64
C VAL A 164 -19.83 -22.96 24.87
N GLN A 165 -21.14 -22.73 24.78
CA GLN A 165 -22.12 -23.45 25.60
C GLN A 165 -22.42 -24.78 24.94
#